data_AF-A0A804J7B2-F1
#
_entry.id   AF-A0A804J7B2-F1
#
_cell.length_a   1.000
_cell.length_b   1.000
_cell.length_c   1.000
_cell.angle_alpha   90.00
_cell.angle_beta   90.00
_cell.angle_gamma   90.00
#
_symmetry.space_group_name_H-M   'P 1'
#
loop_
_entity.id
_entity.type
_entity.pdbx_description
1 polymer ?
#
loop_
_entity_poly.entity_id
_entity_poly.type
_entity_poly.pdbx_seq_one_letter_code
_entity_poly.pdbx_strand_id
1 'polypeptide(L)'
;MMEIHMVAAADSPEFALLCWALRSSPVVGLDAEWKPNRTIRLRHQDTVGGGDSAPAADLPARSFPTVSLLQIACRVRRRPSDPVVGDSPVFLVDLLSVPLVALWDPLRDMFESSSVIKLGFKFKQDLVYLSSTFSANGCDPGFDRVEPFMDITSIYHHLKNPTMGKKHPKDTKSLAAICKEVLNVSLSKELQCSDWSCRPLSEQQILYAAADAYYLLEIFDVFQQKIITKAAAKSQPSPPGQNFIATVIEKEIIPESGSNKLFTECCESSDMLDDCLSNNVRRHGEKIMLKESDKIPRTSRRKEKKQSSGNAKNKEKLTCDEDWQGPPPWDVSFGGDGSPKFLCDVMIEGLAKHLRCVGIDAAIPFLRKPDPRQLLNQAYKEKRVLLTRDAKLLRYQYLVRNQVYKVKSSLKNDQLLEVIETFQLKISEEQLMSRCTKCNGNFIQKPLTIEEAIAASRGFQVIPDCLFDRNLEFWQCTDCKQLYWEGTQYHNAVQKFVAVCKLND
;
A
#
# COMPACT_ATOMS: atom_id res chain seq x y z
N MET A 1 -1.20 -25.90 1.08
CA MET A 1 -2.36 -25.03 1.39
C MET A 1 -2.02 -24.28 2.67
N MET A 2 -2.27 -22.97 2.74
CA MET A 2 -2.00 -22.21 3.97
C MET A 2 -2.94 -22.70 5.08
N GLU A 3 -2.40 -23.01 6.25
CA GLU A 3 -3.20 -23.36 7.42
C GLU A 3 -3.57 -22.09 8.17
N ILE A 4 -4.86 -21.74 8.15
CA ILE A 4 -5.37 -20.46 8.64
C ILE A 4 -6.29 -20.70 9.84
N HIS A 5 -6.06 -19.98 10.92
CA HIS A 5 -6.81 -20.05 12.17
C HIS A 5 -7.44 -18.69 12.47
N MET A 6 -8.77 -18.65 12.60
CA MET A 6 -9.51 -17.45 13.00
C MET A 6 -9.59 -17.37 14.53
N VAL A 7 -9.10 -16.29 15.11
CA VAL A 7 -9.13 -16.08 16.58
C VAL A 7 -10.15 -14.99 16.89
N ALA A 8 -11.33 -15.38 17.36
CA ALA A 8 -12.46 -14.48 17.60
C ALA A 8 -12.92 -14.40 19.07
N ALA A 9 -12.40 -15.27 19.96
CA ALA A 9 -12.69 -15.24 21.38
C ALA A 9 -11.47 -15.65 22.22
N ALA A 10 -11.35 -15.17 23.46
CA ALA A 10 -10.17 -15.42 24.31
C ALA A 10 -10.17 -16.82 24.97
N ASP A 11 -11.33 -17.48 25.03
CA ASP A 11 -11.52 -18.83 25.57
C ASP A 11 -11.54 -19.91 24.47
N SER A 12 -11.25 -19.54 23.22
CA SER A 12 -11.28 -20.46 22.08
C SER A 12 -10.01 -21.32 21.98
N PRO A 13 -10.10 -22.54 21.40
CA PRO A 13 -8.93 -23.36 21.15
C PRO A 13 -7.92 -22.67 20.20
N GLU A 14 -8.39 -21.86 19.26
CA GLU A 14 -7.55 -21.07 18.35
C GLU A 14 -6.76 -19.99 19.11
N PHE A 15 -7.35 -19.37 20.14
CA PHE A 15 -6.64 -18.43 21.00
C PHE A 15 -5.54 -19.12 21.83
N ALA A 16 -5.83 -20.29 22.38
CA ALA A 16 -4.84 -21.09 23.09
C ALA A 16 -3.69 -21.51 22.15
N LEU A 17 -4.03 -21.92 20.91
CA LEU A 17 -3.07 -22.26 19.87
C LEU A 17 -2.21 -21.06 19.46
N LEU A 18 -2.81 -19.88 19.30
CA LEU A 18 -2.09 -18.62 19.05
C LEU A 18 -1.08 -18.35 20.17
N CYS A 19 -1.50 -18.42 21.43
CA CYS A 19 -0.61 -18.17 22.57
C CYS A 19 0.56 -19.14 22.62
N TRP A 20 0.34 -20.42 22.31
CA TRP A 20 1.41 -21.41 22.17
C TRP A 20 2.33 -21.06 20.99
N ALA A 21 1.78 -20.73 19.82
CA ALA A 21 2.55 -20.42 18.62
C ALA A 21 3.47 -19.20 18.82
N LEU A 22 2.95 -18.12 19.44
CA LEU A 22 3.74 -16.92 19.75
C LEU A 22 4.97 -17.21 20.63
N ARG A 23 4.88 -18.21 21.53
CA ARG A 23 5.99 -18.63 22.41
C ARG A 23 6.94 -19.61 21.74
N SER A 24 6.43 -20.40 20.80
CA SER A 24 7.17 -21.49 20.14
C SER A 24 7.78 -21.08 18.80
N SER A 25 7.56 -19.85 18.35
CA SER A 25 8.02 -19.34 17.06
C SER A 25 9.30 -18.49 17.14
N PRO A 26 10.43 -18.94 16.56
CA PRO A 26 11.62 -18.09 16.40
C PRO A 26 11.44 -16.96 15.38
N VAL A 27 10.48 -17.09 14.45
CA VAL A 27 10.21 -16.09 13.40
C VAL A 27 8.72 -15.93 13.24
N VAL A 28 8.26 -14.69 13.19
CA VAL A 28 6.85 -14.34 12.95
C VAL A 28 6.73 -13.28 11.86
N GLY A 29 5.74 -13.41 10.99
CA GLY A 29 5.32 -12.39 10.02
C GLY A 29 4.11 -11.63 10.53
N LEU A 30 4.14 -10.30 10.44
CA LEU A 30 3.12 -9.41 10.98
C LEU A 30 2.58 -8.48 9.90
N ASP A 31 1.25 -8.39 9.85
CA ASP A 31 0.52 -7.38 9.10
C ASP A 31 -0.73 -6.96 9.88
N ALA A 32 -1.39 -5.87 9.49
CA ALA A 32 -2.64 -5.46 10.12
C ALA A 32 -3.58 -4.73 9.16
N GLU A 33 -4.88 -4.93 9.32
CA GLU A 33 -5.92 -4.26 8.52
C GLU A 33 -6.72 -3.26 9.35
N TRP A 34 -6.80 -2.02 8.84
CA TRP A 34 -7.43 -0.88 9.48
C TRP A 34 -8.08 0.04 8.47
N LYS A 35 -9.12 0.77 8.89
CA LYS A 35 -9.87 1.70 8.02
C LYS A 35 -9.61 3.14 8.45
N PRO A 36 -9.22 4.05 7.54
CA PRO A 36 -9.07 5.46 7.88
C PRO A 36 -10.37 6.06 8.46
N ASN A 37 -10.28 6.79 9.58
CA ASN A 37 -11.40 7.52 10.14
C ASN A 37 -11.83 8.64 9.17
N ARG A 38 -12.98 8.47 8.52
CA ARG A 38 -13.64 9.59 7.83
C ARG A 38 -14.27 10.45 8.91
N THR A 39 -13.64 11.57 9.29
CA THR A 39 -14.35 12.60 10.07
C THR A 39 -15.59 13.01 9.30
N ILE A 40 -16.76 12.60 9.77
CA ILE A 40 -18.05 13.14 9.34
C ILE A 40 -18.01 14.60 9.77
N ARG A 41 -17.79 15.52 8.84
CA ARG A 41 -18.17 16.92 9.04
C ARG A 41 -19.69 16.96 8.95
N LEU A 42 -20.38 16.72 10.07
CA LEU A 42 -21.80 17.07 10.15
C LEU A 42 -21.90 18.58 9.90
N ARG A 43 -22.76 18.93 8.94
CA ARG A 43 -23.11 20.30 8.55
C ARG A 43 -23.61 21.04 9.79
N HIS A 44 -22.95 22.14 10.18
CA HIS A 44 -23.58 23.19 10.98
C HIS A 44 -23.82 24.38 10.04
N GLN A 45 -24.99 24.38 9.42
CA GLN A 45 -25.70 25.43 8.66
C GLN A 45 -26.80 24.62 7.92
N ASP A 46 -28.07 24.66 8.29
CA ASP A 46 -28.90 25.86 8.44
C ASP A 46 -29.98 25.69 9.53
N THR A 47 -30.08 26.65 10.44
CA THR A 47 -31.38 27.20 10.88
C THR A 47 -31.17 28.67 11.22
N VAL A 48 -32.00 29.51 10.62
CA VAL A 48 -32.07 30.95 10.81
C VAL A 48 -32.61 31.26 12.21
N GLY A 49 -31.98 32.18 12.94
CA GLY A 49 -32.63 32.95 14.00
C GLY A 49 -31.84 33.13 15.29
N GLY A 50 -31.20 34.30 15.43
CA GLY A 50 -31.14 35.11 16.66
C GLY A 50 -30.49 34.56 17.94
N GLY A 51 -29.46 35.27 18.42
CA GLY A 51 -29.20 35.45 19.86
C GLY A 51 -28.27 34.45 20.53
N ASP A 52 -27.25 35.02 21.20
CA ASP A 52 -26.37 34.44 22.23
C ASP A 52 -25.31 33.41 21.81
N SER A 53 -24.07 33.88 21.90
CA SER A 53 -22.83 33.11 21.82
C SER A 53 -22.73 32.11 22.97
N ALA A 54 -23.11 30.86 22.72
CA ALA A 54 -22.70 29.71 23.53
C ALA A 54 -21.23 29.36 23.23
N PRO A 55 -20.44 28.91 24.24
CA PRO A 55 -19.05 28.55 24.03
C PRO A 55 -18.95 27.33 23.10
N ALA A 56 -17.94 27.34 22.23
CA ALA A 56 -17.65 26.24 21.32
C ALA A 56 -17.48 24.93 22.11
N ALA A 57 -18.49 24.06 22.05
CA ALA A 57 -18.40 22.71 22.58
C ALA A 57 -17.33 21.93 21.81
N ASP A 58 -16.49 21.21 22.56
CA ASP A 58 -15.36 20.42 22.09
C ASP A 58 -15.73 19.52 20.90
N LEU A 59 -15.14 19.83 19.72
CA LEU A 59 -15.08 18.88 18.61
C LEU A 59 -14.36 17.61 19.10
N PRO A 60 -14.90 16.40 18.83
CA PRO A 60 -14.23 15.17 19.26
C PRO A 60 -12.81 15.13 18.70
N ALA A 61 -11.84 14.92 19.59
CA ALA A 61 -10.44 14.80 19.21
C ALA A 61 -10.31 13.75 18.11
N ARG A 62 -9.60 14.09 17.01
CA ARG A 62 -9.31 13.12 15.95
C ARG A 62 -8.58 11.92 16.54
N SER A 63 -9.20 10.75 16.51
CA SER A 63 -8.57 9.49 16.91
C SER A 63 -7.82 8.85 15.74
N PHE A 64 -6.84 8.00 16.04
CA PHE A 64 -6.24 7.12 15.05
C PHE A 64 -7.26 6.10 14.52
N PRO A 65 -7.07 5.57 13.30
CA PRO A 65 -7.78 4.39 12.83
C PRO A 65 -7.70 3.24 13.84
N THR A 66 -8.82 2.57 14.07
CA THR A 66 -8.87 1.31 14.82
C THR A 66 -8.39 0.17 13.92
N VAL A 67 -7.53 -0.68 14.46
CA VAL A 67 -7.13 -1.93 13.81
C VAL A 67 -8.22 -2.97 14.02
N SER A 68 -8.76 -3.50 12.92
CA SER A 68 -9.88 -4.46 12.97
C SER A 68 -9.41 -5.92 12.93
N LEU A 69 -8.26 -6.19 12.30
CA LEU A 69 -7.71 -7.53 12.12
C LEU A 69 -6.19 -7.46 12.21
N LEU A 70 -5.59 -8.36 12.99
CA LEU A 70 -4.15 -8.53 13.09
C LEU A 70 -3.76 -9.89 12.51
N GLN A 71 -2.81 -9.91 11.57
CA GLN A 71 -2.34 -11.15 10.95
C GLN A 71 -0.99 -11.54 11.52
N ILE A 72 -0.87 -12.81 11.94
CA ILE A 72 0.34 -13.33 12.54
C ILE A 72 0.66 -14.68 11.92
N ALA A 73 1.64 -14.71 11.02
CA ALA A 73 2.19 -15.95 10.48
C ALA A 73 3.33 -16.43 11.40
N CYS A 74 3.28 -17.67 11.86
CA CYS A 74 4.20 -18.18 12.87
C CYS A 74 5.04 -19.33 12.29
N ARG A 75 6.38 -19.23 12.23
CA ARG A 75 7.23 -20.38 11.97
C ARG A 75 7.45 -21.12 13.28
N VAL A 76 6.83 -22.29 13.50
CA VAL A 76 6.85 -22.96 14.82
C VAL A 76 7.97 -24.00 14.93
N ARG A 77 8.62 -24.10 16.11
CA ARG A 77 9.52 -25.23 16.44
C ARG A 77 8.71 -26.30 17.17
N ARG A 78 8.58 -27.48 16.56
CA ARG A 78 7.77 -28.56 17.13
C ARG A 78 8.58 -29.51 18.01
N ARG A 79 7.96 -29.93 19.10
CA ARG A 79 8.37 -31.02 19.98
C ARG A 79 7.28 -32.10 19.97
N PRO A 80 7.61 -33.35 20.31
CA PRO A 80 6.64 -34.45 20.30
C PRO A 80 5.38 -34.23 21.16
N SER A 81 5.46 -33.39 22.20
CA SER A 81 4.34 -33.06 23.10
C SER A 81 3.49 -31.86 22.64
N ASP A 82 3.84 -31.22 21.53
CA ASP A 82 3.18 -29.99 21.06
C ASP A 82 1.88 -30.27 20.29
N PRO A 83 0.98 -29.26 20.17
CA PRO A 83 -0.25 -29.36 19.38
C PRO A 83 -0.01 -29.83 17.94
N VAL A 84 -1.03 -30.49 17.35
CA VAL A 84 -1.02 -30.90 15.95
C VAL A 84 -1.34 -29.70 15.05
N VAL A 85 -0.29 -29.03 14.56
CA VAL A 85 -0.37 -27.83 13.70
C VAL A 85 0.74 -27.90 12.65
N GLY A 86 0.54 -27.33 11.48
CA GLY A 86 1.56 -27.22 10.43
C GLY A 86 2.77 -26.39 10.86
N ASP A 87 3.79 -26.33 10.00
CA ASP A 87 5.05 -25.65 10.33
C ASP A 87 4.93 -24.12 10.28
N SER A 88 3.93 -23.60 9.57
CA SER A 88 3.71 -22.17 9.36
C SER A 88 2.23 -21.75 9.47
N PRO A 89 1.57 -21.97 10.62
CA PRO A 89 0.19 -21.53 10.81
C PRO A 89 0.06 -20.01 10.73
N VAL A 90 -1.07 -19.55 10.19
CA VAL A 90 -1.41 -18.13 10.10
C VAL A 90 -2.64 -17.86 10.96
N PHE A 91 -2.50 -16.95 11.91
CA PHE A 91 -3.59 -16.52 12.77
C PHE A 91 -4.15 -15.20 12.29
N LEU A 92 -5.46 -15.15 12.11
CA LEU A 92 -6.22 -13.94 11.83
C LEU A 92 -6.97 -13.56 13.12
N VAL A 93 -6.43 -12.60 13.85
CA VAL A 93 -6.94 -12.20 15.16
C VAL A 93 -7.93 -11.08 15.01
N ASP A 94 -9.20 -11.37 15.29
CA ASP A 94 -10.30 -10.42 15.25
C ASP A 94 -10.25 -9.51 16.48
N LEU A 95 -9.60 -8.35 16.32
CA LEU A 95 -9.45 -7.37 17.39
C LEU A 95 -10.75 -6.67 17.78
N LEU A 96 -11.84 -6.84 17.00
CA LEU A 96 -13.17 -6.33 17.35
C LEU A 96 -13.93 -7.30 18.27
N SER A 97 -13.59 -8.59 18.22
CA SER A 97 -14.29 -9.65 18.97
C SER A 97 -13.50 -10.12 20.19
N VAL A 98 -12.17 -10.21 20.09
CA VAL A 98 -11.32 -10.68 21.20
C VAL A 98 -11.07 -9.53 22.19
N PRO A 99 -11.29 -9.71 23.52
CA PRO A 99 -10.92 -8.72 24.52
C PRO A 99 -9.42 -8.38 24.46
N LEU A 100 -9.08 -7.12 24.14
CA LEU A 100 -7.69 -6.71 23.88
C LEU A 100 -6.77 -6.89 25.10
N VAL A 101 -7.31 -6.79 26.31
CA VAL A 101 -6.57 -7.06 27.55
C VAL A 101 -5.99 -8.49 27.57
N ALA A 102 -6.71 -9.47 27.03
CA ALA A 102 -6.22 -10.85 26.96
C ALA A 102 -5.08 -11.03 25.94
N LEU A 103 -5.05 -10.20 24.90
CA LEU A 103 -4.03 -10.24 23.85
C LEU A 103 -2.77 -9.42 24.19
N TRP A 104 -2.89 -8.45 25.10
CA TRP A 104 -1.84 -7.46 25.33
C TRP A 104 -0.54 -8.10 25.82
N ASP A 105 -0.59 -8.92 26.87
CA ASP A 105 0.60 -9.59 27.41
C ASP A 105 1.26 -10.53 26.38
N PRO A 106 0.56 -11.49 25.75
CA PRO A 106 1.16 -12.36 24.74
C PRO A 106 1.80 -11.62 23.56
N LEU A 107 1.15 -10.55 23.07
CA LEU A 107 1.68 -9.76 21.95
C LEU A 107 2.88 -8.91 22.36
N ARG A 108 2.83 -8.27 23.53
CA ARG A 108 3.95 -7.47 24.07
C ARG A 108 5.18 -8.35 24.25
N ASP A 109 5.00 -9.51 24.90
CA ASP A 109 6.09 -10.46 25.15
C ASP A 109 6.74 -10.91 23.83
N MET A 110 5.94 -11.17 22.79
CA MET A 110 6.46 -11.50 21.45
C MET A 110 7.18 -10.31 20.78
N PHE A 111 6.60 -9.11 20.82
CA PHE A 111 7.19 -7.91 20.22
C PHE A 111 8.54 -7.53 20.83
N GLU A 112 8.69 -7.73 22.14
CA GLU A 112 9.91 -7.38 22.88
C GLU A 112 10.92 -8.53 22.97
N SER A 113 10.50 -9.77 22.72
CA SER A 113 11.39 -10.93 22.84
C SER A 113 12.55 -10.87 21.83
N SER A 114 13.77 -10.89 22.35
CA SER A 114 14.99 -10.92 21.54
C SER A 114 15.21 -12.25 20.80
N SER A 115 14.52 -13.31 21.21
CA SER A 115 14.59 -14.63 20.58
C SER A 115 13.61 -14.81 19.42
N VAL A 116 12.68 -13.85 19.24
CA VAL A 116 11.68 -13.88 18.17
C VAL A 116 12.00 -12.78 17.15
N ILE A 117 12.22 -13.18 15.90
CA ILE A 117 12.42 -12.27 14.77
C ILE A 117 11.04 -11.85 14.25
N LYS A 118 10.77 -10.55 14.24
CA LYS A 118 9.52 -9.99 13.70
C LYS A 118 9.76 -9.51 12.29
N LEU A 119 9.02 -10.06 11.32
CA LEU A 119 9.02 -9.62 9.94
C LEU A 119 7.80 -8.74 9.69
N GLY A 120 7.98 -7.73 8.84
CA GLY A 120 6.86 -6.90 8.38
C GLY A 120 7.24 -6.12 7.14
N PHE A 121 6.24 -5.51 6.49
CA PHE A 121 6.46 -4.64 5.34
C PHE A 121 5.98 -3.23 5.67
N LYS A 122 6.91 -2.30 5.98
CA LYS A 122 6.57 -0.93 6.42
C LYS A 122 5.69 -0.86 7.68
N PHE A 123 5.85 -1.85 8.56
CA PHE A 123 5.01 -2.11 9.73
C PHE A 123 4.93 -0.99 10.78
N LYS A 124 5.81 0.02 10.75
CA LYS A 124 5.79 1.12 11.74
C LYS A 124 4.41 1.79 11.81
N GLN A 125 3.75 1.98 10.67
CA GLN A 125 2.44 2.65 10.66
C GLN A 125 1.36 1.79 11.31
N ASP A 126 1.40 0.48 11.06
CA ASP A 126 0.48 -0.50 11.63
C ASP A 126 0.69 -0.59 13.15
N LEU A 127 1.94 -0.59 13.61
CA LEU A 127 2.27 -0.55 15.04
C LEU A 127 1.71 0.70 15.73
N VAL A 128 1.74 1.88 15.09
CA VAL A 128 1.16 3.10 15.66
C VAL A 128 -0.34 2.94 15.90
N TYR A 129 -1.07 2.39 14.92
CA TYR A 129 -2.52 2.20 15.04
C TYR A 129 -2.87 1.05 15.98
N LEU A 130 -2.08 -0.01 15.98
CA LEU A 130 -2.22 -1.12 16.90
C LEU A 130 -2.01 -0.66 18.35
N SER A 131 -0.92 0.06 18.63
CA SER A 131 -0.65 0.65 19.94
C SER A 131 -1.80 1.56 20.37
N SER A 132 -2.25 2.46 19.50
CA SER A 132 -3.39 3.35 19.82
C SER A 132 -4.68 2.58 20.07
N THR A 133 -4.92 1.49 19.34
CA THR A 133 -6.11 0.64 19.50
C THR A 133 -6.08 -0.03 20.88
N PHE A 134 -4.94 -0.56 21.31
CA PHE A 134 -4.78 -1.18 22.62
C PHE A 134 -4.87 -0.17 23.77
N SER A 135 -4.18 0.98 23.67
CA SER A 135 -4.26 2.04 24.69
C SER A 135 -5.68 2.57 24.87
N ALA A 136 -6.42 2.80 23.78
CA ALA A 136 -7.81 3.24 23.84
C ALA A 136 -8.76 2.22 24.49
N ASN A 137 -8.33 0.97 24.66
CA ASN A 137 -9.08 -0.12 25.28
C ASN A 137 -8.46 -0.57 26.61
N GLY A 138 -7.79 0.35 27.33
CA GLY A 138 -7.30 0.12 28.70
C GLY A 138 -5.99 -0.65 28.80
N CYS A 139 -5.28 -0.86 27.69
CA CYS A 139 -3.95 -1.49 27.66
C CYS A 139 -2.86 -0.42 27.51
N ASP A 140 -2.68 0.45 28.51
CA ASP A 140 -1.68 1.52 28.48
C ASP A 140 -0.26 0.99 28.81
N PRO A 141 0.81 1.47 28.12
CA PRO A 141 0.84 2.53 27.11
C PRO A 141 0.65 2.03 25.67
N GLY A 142 0.08 0.84 25.47
CA GLY A 142 -0.01 0.15 24.18
C GLY A 142 1.25 -0.66 23.86
N PHE A 143 1.76 -0.54 22.63
CA PHE A 143 3.00 -1.17 22.16
C PHE A 143 3.95 -0.10 21.62
N ASP A 144 5.06 0.13 22.30
CA ASP A 144 6.02 1.17 21.90
C ASP A 144 7.32 0.62 21.32
N ARG A 145 7.54 -0.70 21.40
CA ARG A 145 8.80 -1.36 21.09
C ARG A 145 8.59 -2.67 20.33
N VAL A 146 9.28 -2.82 19.20
CA VAL A 146 9.40 -4.10 18.48
C VAL A 146 10.87 -4.33 18.11
N GLU A 147 11.46 -5.38 18.67
CA GLU A 147 12.86 -5.75 18.42
C GLU A 147 13.13 -7.24 18.72
N PRO A 148 13.90 -7.96 17.89
CA PRO A 148 14.40 -7.53 16.58
C PRO A 148 13.31 -7.51 15.52
N PHE A 149 13.29 -6.46 14.70
CA PHE A 149 12.40 -6.33 13.55
C PHE A 149 13.20 -6.36 12.24
N MET A 150 12.70 -7.03 11.20
CA MET A 150 13.30 -7.01 9.86
C MET A 150 12.26 -6.60 8.83
N ASP A 151 12.48 -5.45 8.19
CA ASP A 151 11.62 -5.00 7.10
C ASP A 151 11.91 -5.82 5.82
N ILE A 152 10.86 -6.34 5.18
CA ILE A 152 10.96 -7.07 3.92
C ILE A 152 11.62 -6.24 2.81
N THR A 153 11.48 -4.92 2.84
CA THR A 153 12.18 -4.01 1.93
C THR A 153 13.70 -4.11 2.11
N SER A 154 14.17 -4.14 3.36
CA SER A 154 15.58 -4.29 3.70
C SER A 154 16.13 -5.66 3.25
N ILE A 155 15.37 -6.73 3.48
CA ILE A 155 15.68 -8.09 3.01
C ILE A 155 15.77 -8.13 1.48
N TYR A 156 14.76 -7.61 0.78
CA TYR A 156 14.70 -7.58 -0.68
C TYR A 156 15.88 -6.83 -1.30
N HIS A 157 16.26 -5.68 -0.75
CA HIS A 157 17.42 -4.94 -1.24
C HIS A 157 18.73 -5.71 -1.07
N HIS A 158 18.88 -6.42 0.05
CA HIS A 158 20.05 -7.30 0.24
C HIS A 158 20.07 -8.46 -0.76
N LEU A 159 18.91 -9.08 -1.01
CA LEU A 159 18.76 -10.16 -2.00
C LEU A 159 19.16 -9.73 -3.42
N LYS A 160 18.90 -8.48 -3.79
CA LYS A 160 19.24 -7.95 -5.12
C LYS A 160 20.67 -7.41 -5.22
N ASN A 161 21.13 -6.67 -4.21
CA ASN A 161 22.44 -6.00 -4.22
C ASN A 161 23.19 -6.25 -2.90
N PRO A 162 23.89 -7.40 -2.77
CA PRO A 162 24.55 -7.78 -1.51
C PRO A 162 25.68 -6.83 -1.07
N THR A 163 26.23 -6.02 -1.99
CA THR A 163 27.39 -5.13 -1.79
C THR A 163 27.01 -3.70 -1.42
N MET A 164 25.72 -3.33 -1.53
CA MET A 164 25.24 -2.02 -1.11
C MET A 164 25.00 -2.02 0.40
N GLY A 165 25.70 -1.15 1.14
CA GLY A 165 25.42 -0.90 2.56
C GLY A 165 24.00 -0.31 2.80
N LYS A 166 23.72 0.17 4.02
CA LYS A 166 22.41 0.70 4.50
C LYS A 166 21.85 1.94 3.76
N LYS A 167 22.19 2.18 2.49
CA LYS A 167 21.58 3.23 1.64
C LYS A 167 20.40 2.63 0.89
N HIS A 168 19.22 2.76 1.47
CA HIS A 168 17.96 2.35 0.84
C HIS A 168 17.66 3.23 -0.39
N PRO A 169 17.36 2.65 -1.56
CA PRO A 169 16.86 3.38 -2.71
C PRO A 169 15.58 4.16 -2.35
N LYS A 170 15.38 5.33 -2.98
CA LYS A 170 14.15 6.13 -2.80
C LYS A 170 12.89 5.47 -3.38
N ASP A 171 13.06 4.50 -4.28
CA ASP A 171 11.97 3.70 -4.85
C ASP A 171 11.88 2.35 -4.12
N THR A 172 10.83 2.17 -3.33
CA THR A 172 10.50 0.89 -2.67
C THR A 172 9.41 0.17 -3.47
N LYS A 173 9.64 -1.09 -3.87
CA LYS A 173 8.62 -1.93 -4.49
C LYS A 173 7.53 -2.29 -3.47
N SER A 174 6.30 -2.55 -3.93
CA SER A 174 5.22 -3.08 -3.08
C SER A 174 5.47 -4.54 -2.72
N LEU A 175 4.90 -5.03 -1.60
CA LEU A 175 4.97 -6.44 -1.20
C LEU A 175 4.62 -7.40 -2.35
N ALA A 176 3.50 -7.17 -3.06
CA ALA A 176 3.11 -7.96 -4.22
C ALA A 176 4.18 -8.03 -5.34
N ALA A 177 4.92 -6.95 -5.56
CA ALA A 177 5.99 -6.90 -6.55
C ALA A 177 7.25 -7.64 -6.06
N ILE A 178 7.53 -7.57 -4.76
CA ILE A 178 8.59 -8.35 -4.12
C ILE A 178 8.26 -9.84 -4.20
N CYS A 179 7.05 -10.25 -3.84
CA CYS A 179 6.59 -11.64 -3.96
C CYS A 179 6.71 -12.15 -5.41
N LYS A 180 6.32 -11.33 -6.39
CA LYS A 180 6.44 -11.71 -7.79
C LYS A 180 7.89 -11.90 -8.24
N GLU A 181 8.82 -11.12 -7.72
CA GLU A 181 10.22 -11.19 -8.11
C GLU A 181 11.07 -12.18 -7.31
N VAL A 182 10.69 -12.45 -6.06
CA VAL A 182 11.44 -13.34 -5.15
C VAL A 182 10.86 -14.75 -5.18
N LEU A 183 9.53 -14.86 -5.22
CA LEU A 183 8.81 -16.13 -5.10
C LEU A 183 8.07 -16.53 -6.39
N ASN A 184 8.05 -15.67 -7.41
CA ASN A 184 7.22 -15.82 -8.62
C ASN A 184 5.69 -15.87 -8.34
N VAL A 185 5.25 -15.50 -7.14
CA VAL A 185 3.84 -15.46 -6.74
C VAL A 185 3.24 -14.08 -7.00
N SER A 186 2.04 -14.06 -7.57
CA SER A 186 1.26 -12.83 -7.77
C SER A 186 0.28 -12.64 -6.61
N LEU A 187 0.49 -11.63 -5.77
CA LEU A 187 -0.50 -11.23 -4.77
C LEU A 187 -1.54 -10.28 -5.37
N SER A 188 -2.81 -10.55 -5.09
CA SER A 188 -3.91 -9.63 -5.40
C SER A 188 -3.77 -8.36 -4.56
N LYS A 189 -4.29 -7.24 -5.07
CA LYS A 189 -4.41 -5.97 -4.33
C LYS A 189 -5.87 -5.53 -4.17
N GLU A 190 -6.79 -6.40 -4.54
CA GLU A 190 -8.20 -6.05 -4.72
C GLU A 190 -8.91 -5.78 -3.39
N LEU A 191 -8.46 -6.44 -2.31
CA LEU A 191 -9.08 -6.34 -0.99
C LEU A 191 -8.37 -5.38 -0.03
N GLN A 192 -7.30 -4.71 -0.50
CA GLN A 192 -6.57 -3.71 0.28
C GLN A 192 -7.47 -2.55 0.78
N CYS A 193 -8.56 -2.26 0.06
CA CYS A 193 -9.53 -1.23 0.42
C CYS A 193 -10.91 -1.81 0.77
N SER A 194 -10.97 -3.09 1.18
CA SER A 194 -12.21 -3.72 1.61
C SER A 194 -12.67 -3.20 2.98
N ASP A 195 -13.93 -3.47 3.35
CA ASP A 195 -14.39 -3.16 4.70
C ASP A 195 -14.01 -4.27 5.68
N TRP A 196 -12.88 -4.07 6.35
CA TRP A 196 -12.33 -4.99 7.34
C TRP A 196 -13.06 -4.96 8.69
N SER A 197 -14.06 -4.08 8.86
CA SER A 197 -14.96 -4.11 10.02
C SER A 197 -16.17 -5.02 9.83
N CYS A 198 -16.48 -5.43 8.59
CA CYS A 198 -17.59 -6.35 8.33
C CYS A 198 -17.38 -7.71 8.99
N ARG A 199 -18.45 -8.28 9.57
CA ARG A 199 -18.47 -9.62 10.14
C ARG A 199 -19.71 -10.39 9.62
N PRO A 200 -19.56 -11.69 9.25
CA PRO A 200 -18.29 -12.43 9.15
C PRO A 200 -17.41 -11.89 8.02
N LEU A 201 -16.09 -12.12 8.11
CA LEU A 201 -15.18 -11.85 6.99
C LEU A 201 -15.48 -12.83 5.85
N SER A 202 -15.36 -12.37 4.60
CA SER A 202 -15.48 -13.27 3.45
C SER A 202 -14.27 -14.19 3.32
N GLU A 203 -14.44 -15.33 2.67
CA GLU A 203 -13.32 -16.26 2.39
C GLU A 203 -12.18 -15.56 1.64
N GLN A 204 -12.50 -14.65 0.72
CA GLN A 204 -11.50 -13.89 -0.02
C GLN A 204 -10.73 -12.92 0.90
N GLN A 205 -11.41 -12.27 1.86
CA GLN A 205 -10.75 -11.42 2.87
C GLN A 205 -9.82 -12.23 3.77
N ILE A 206 -10.25 -13.43 4.18
CA ILE A 206 -9.46 -14.37 4.98
C ILE A 206 -8.18 -14.76 4.22
N LEU A 207 -8.31 -15.22 2.98
CA LEU A 207 -7.18 -15.65 2.16
C LEU A 207 -6.22 -14.49 1.84
N TYR A 208 -6.75 -13.31 1.56
CA TYR A 208 -5.96 -12.10 1.31
C TYR A 208 -5.14 -11.72 2.54
N ALA A 209 -5.79 -11.57 3.70
CA ALA A 209 -5.13 -11.17 4.93
C ALA A 209 -4.07 -12.20 5.34
N ALA A 210 -4.40 -13.50 5.25
CA ALA A 210 -3.45 -14.56 5.58
C ALA A 210 -2.21 -14.53 4.66
N ALA A 211 -2.40 -14.28 3.36
CA ALA A 211 -1.30 -14.21 2.41
C ALA A 211 -0.31 -13.08 2.72
N ASP A 212 -0.80 -11.89 3.10
CA ASP A 212 0.06 -10.72 3.35
C ASP A 212 1.03 -10.93 4.54
N ALA A 213 0.66 -11.75 5.53
CA ALA A 213 1.58 -12.19 6.59
C ALA A 213 2.39 -13.45 6.22
N TYR A 214 1.77 -14.44 5.57
CA TYR A 214 2.40 -15.72 5.23
C TYR A 214 3.64 -15.53 4.34
N TYR A 215 3.52 -14.74 3.27
CA TYR A 215 4.62 -14.59 2.31
C TYR A 215 5.81 -13.80 2.87
N LEU A 216 5.67 -13.13 4.02
CA LEU A 216 6.80 -12.56 4.73
C LEU A 216 7.78 -13.67 5.17
N LEU A 217 7.25 -14.80 5.66
CA LEU A 217 8.04 -15.97 6.05
C LEU A 217 8.74 -16.59 4.83
N GLU A 218 8.02 -16.78 3.73
CA GLU A 218 8.57 -17.36 2.50
C GLU A 218 9.68 -16.50 1.89
N ILE A 219 9.53 -15.17 1.89
CA ILE A 219 10.60 -14.25 1.45
C ILE A 219 11.82 -14.39 2.37
N PHE A 220 11.61 -14.54 3.68
CA PHE A 220 12.67 -14.70 4.64
C PHE A 220 13.42 -16.03 4.45
N ASP A 221 12.74 -17.11 4.09
CA ASP A 221 13.39 -18.39 3.80
C ASP A 221 14.34 -18.28 2.60
N VAL A 222 13.90 -17.63 1.51
CA VAL A 222 14.78 -17.36 0.36
C VAL A 222 15.99 -16.54 0.77
N PHE A 223 15.81 -15.57 1.67
CA PHE A 223 16.90 -14.78 2.23
C PHE A 223 17.88 -15.62 3.05
N GLN A 224 17.38 -16.46 3.95
CA GLN A 224 18.22 -17.34 4.76
C GLN A 224 19.00 -18.31 3.89
N GLN A 225 18.35 -18.97 2.93
CA GLN A 225 18.99 -19.91 2.01
C GLN A 225 20.15 -19.24 1.25
N LYS A 226 19.92 -18.05 0.67
CA LYS A 226 20.99 -17.32 -0.03
C LYS A 226 22.17 -16.94 0.87
N ILE A 227 21.94 -16.69 2.15
CA ILE A 227 23.03 -16.40 3.09
C ILE A 227 23.82 -17.66 3.43
N ILE A 228 23.12 -18.77 3.70
CA ILE A 228 23.75 -20.06 4.01
C ILE A 228 24.61 -20.53 2.83
N THR A 229 24.10 -20.47 1.60
CA THR A 229 24.88 -20.84 0.39
C THR A 229 26.13 -19.99 0.23
N LYS A 230 26.07 -18.67 0.51
CA LYS A 230 27.24 -17.79 0.46
C LYS A 230 28.26 -18.08 1.56
N ALA A 231 27.80 -18.47 2.75
CA ALA A 231 28.69 -18.85 3.84
C ALA A 231 29.44 -20.15 3.51
N ALA A 232 28.73 -21.15 2.99
CA ALA A 232 29.32 -22.42 2.55
C ALA A 232 30.33 -22.24 1.40
N ALA A 233 30.05 -21.33 0.45
CA ALA A 233 30.98 -21.02 -0.64
C ALA A 233 32.29 -20.36 -0.17
N LYS A 234 32.30 -19.71 1.02
CA LYS A 234 33.51 -19.08 1.59
C LYS A 234 34.36 -20.03 2.44
N SER A 235 33.79 -21.14 2.92
CA SER A 235 34.48 -22.09 3.80
C SER A 235 35.17 -23.23 3.05
N GLN A 236 35.00 -23.35 1.73
CA GLN A 236 35.71 -24.32 0.90
C GLN A 236 37.06 -23.73 0.42
N PRO A 237 38.22 -24.34 0.73
CA PRO A 237 39.49 -23.91 0.16
C PRO A 237 39.52 -24.20 -1.35
N SER A 238 39.83 -23.18 -2.15
CA SER A 238 40.03 -23.35 -3.60
C SER A 238 41.21 -24.30 -3.86
N PRO A 239 41.06 -25.38 -4.66
CA PRO A 239 42.20 -26.14 -5.12
C PRO A 239 43.03 -25.28 -6.10
N PRO A 240 44.38 -25.37 -6.07
CA PRO A 240 45.21 -24.56 -6.94
C PRO A 240 45.14 -25.10 -8.38
N GLY A 241 44.72 -24.24 -9.30
CA GLY A 241 44.93 -24.46 -10.74
C GLY A 241 43.77 -25.12 -11.48
N GLN A 242 42.61 -24.47 -11.52
CA GLN A 242 41.72 -24.56 -12.67
C GLN A 242 40.84 -23.32 -12.75
N ASN A 243 41.05 -22.52 -13.81
CA ASN A 243 40.13 -21.47 -14.22
C ASN A 243 38.82 -22.13 -14.67
N PHE A 244 37.93 -22.44 -13.74
CA PHE A 244 36.57 -22.83 -14.08
C PHE A 244 35.74 -21.55 -14.27
N ILE A 245 35.33 -21.36 -15.51
CA ILE A 245 34.46 -20.31 -16.02
C ILE A 245 33.26 -20.16 -15.07
N ALA A 246 33.06 -18.95 -14.53
CA ALA A 246 31.88 -18.57 -13.76
C ALA A 246 30.65 -18.47 -14.69
N THR A 247 30.13 -19.63 -15.13
CA THR A 247 28.89 -19.76 -15.89
C THR A 247 28.10 -20.99 -15.43
N VAL A 248 27.76 -21.05 -14.15
CA VAL A 248 26.66 -21.86 -13.58
C VAL A 248 26.35 -21.13 -12.27
N ILE A 249 25.27 -20.38 -12.08
CA ILE A 249 23.89 -20.82 -11.82
C ILE A 249 23.02 -19.57 -12.05
N GLU A 250 22.38 -19.46 -13.22
CA GLU A 250 21.30 -18.47 -13.46
C GLU A 250 20.03 -19.12 -14.04
N LYS A 251 19.96 -20.44 -14.08
CA LYS A 251 18.77 -21.22 -14.43
C LYS A 251 18.71 -22.43 -13.51
N GLU A 252 17.50 -22.76 -13.06
CA GLU A 252 17.16 -23.81 -12.09
C GLU A 252 17.30 -23.44 -10.60
N ILE A 253 16.54 -22.43 -10.16
CA ILE A 253 15.84 -22.55 -8.87
C ILE A 253 14.40 -22.06 -9.12
N ILE A 254 13.60 -22.94 -9.72
CA ILE A 254 12.14 -22.91 -9.62
C ILE A 254 11.81 -24.15 -8.79
N PRO A 255 11.27 -24.05 -7.57
CA PRO A 255 10.57 -25.19 -7.02
C PRO A 255 9.32 -25.36 -7.86
N GLU A 256 9.25 -26.47 -8.61
CA GLU A 256 7.97 -26.96 -9.09
C GLU A 256 7.00 -27.04 -7.92
N SER A 257 5.74 -26.71 -8.20
CA SER A 257 4.61 -26.83 -7.29
C SER A 257 4.59 -28.20 -6.63
N GLY A 258 5.10 -28.26 -5.40
CA GLY A 258 5.18 -29.47 -4.61
C GLY A 258 5.88 -29.15 -3.31
N SER A 259 5.19 -29.38 -2.20
CA SER A 259 5.69 -29.25 -0.82
C SER A 259 7.13 -29.76 -0.67
N ASN A 260 8.11 -28.85 -0.63
CA ASN A 260 9.50 -29.23 -0.42
C ASN A 260 9.75 -29.44 1.08
N LYS A 261 9.61 -30.71 1.45
CA LYS A 261 10.16 -31.39 2.63
C LYS A 261 11.71 -31.30 2.67
N LEU A 262 12.29 -30.10 2.61
CA LEU A 262 13.74 -29.89 2.69
C LEU A 262 14.18 -29.15 3.97
N PHE A 263 13.27 -28.98 4.92
CA PHE A 263 13.61 -28.53 6.28
C PHE A 263 13.76 -29.70 7.28
N THR A 264 13.38 -30.92 6.90
CA THR A 264 13.25 -32.05 7.84
C THR A 264 14.48 -32.99 7.86
N GLU A 265 15.51 -32.75 7.04
CA GLU A 265 16.70 -33.63 6.97
C GLU A 265 18.05 -32.92 7.21
N CYS A 266 18.02 -31.79 7.92
CA CYS A 266 19.21 -31.20 8.56
C CYS A 266 19.00 -31.10 10.08
N CYS A 267 18.46 -32.16 10.67
CA CYS A 267 18.50 -32.34 12.11
C CYS A 267 19.82 -33.02 12.47
N GLU A 268 20.92 -32.25 12.54
CA GLU A 268 22.12 -32.59 13.32
C GLU A 268 23.10 -31.43 13.55
N SER A 269 22.75 -30.18 13.20
CA SER A 269 23.55 -29.00 13.60
C SER A 269 22.69 -27.75 13.88
N SER A 270 21.87 -27.84 14.94
CA SER A 270 21.03 -26.74 15.44
C SER A 270 21.84 -25.45 15.74
N ASP A 271 23.10 -25.59 16.13
CA ASP A 271 23.93 -24.49 16.62
C ASP A 271 24.43 -23.55 15.50
N MET A 272 24.71 -24.08 14.30
CA MET A 272 25.20 -23.27 13.17
C MET A 272 24.12 -22.39 12.55
N LEU A 273 22.86 -22.85 12.56
CA LEU A 273 21.71 -22.10 12.07
C LEU A 273 21.35 -20.94 13.01
N ASP A 274 21.40 -21.16 14.33
CA ASP A 274 21.15 -20.12 15.34
C ASP A 274 22.26 -19.04 15.35
N ASP A 275 23.52 -19.41 15.11
CA ASP A 275 24.64 -18.45 14.97
C ASP A 275 24.54 -17.59 13.71
N CYS A 276 24.17 -18.19 12.58
CA CYS A 276 23.94 -17.46 11.33
C CYS A 276 22.76 -16.49 11.47
N LEU A 277 21.64 -16.96 12.04
CA LEU A 277 20.46 -16.15 12.37
C LEU A 277 20.82 -14.97 13.27
N SER A 278 21.55 -15.21 14.36
CA SER A 278 21.97 -14.18 15.30
C SER A 278 22.84 -13.10 14.65
N ASN A 279 23.76 -13.49 13.76
CA ASN A 279 24.57 -12.54 13.00
C ASN A 279 23.75 -11.73 11.99
N ASN A 280 22.72 -12.34 11.39
CA ASN A 280 21.84 -11.66 10.45
C ASN A 280 20.92 -10.66 11.15
N VAL A 281 20.38 -11.03 12.32
CA VAL A 281 19.65 -10.10 13.19
C VAL A 281 20.53 -8.92 13.60
N ARG A 282 21.80 -9.15 13.95
CA ARG A 282 22.73 -8.04 14.26
C ARG A 282 22.99 -7.11 13.07
N ARG A 283 23.02 -7.63 11.85
CA ARG A 283 23.32 -6.86 10.63
C ARG A 283 22.11 -6.14 10.04
N HIS A 284 20.95 -6.81 10.04
CA HIS A 284 19.74 -6.40 9.33
C HIS A 284 18.54 -6.15 10.24
N GLY A 285 18.63 -6.59 11.50
CA GLY A 285 17.64 -6.27 12.52
C GLY A 285 17.64 -4.78 12.82
N GLU A 286 16.44 -4.25 12.85
CA GLU A 286 16.10 -2.89 13.23
C GLU A 286 15.30 -2.94 14.53
N LYS A 287 15.23 -1.79 15.18
CA LYS A 287 14.41 -1.57 16.37
C LYS A 287 13.36 -0.54 16.02
N ILE A 288 12.09 -0.93 16.07
CA ILE A 288 10.99 0.02 15.96
C ILE A 288 10.71 0.55 17.37
N MET A 289 10.84 1.88 17.54
CA MET A 289 10.42 2.61 18.73
C MET A 289 9.40 3.65 18.34
N LEU A 290 8.22 3.60 18.97
CA LEU A 290 7.25 4.68 18.88
C LEU A 290 7.67 5.80 19.83
N LYS A 291 7.71 7.03 19.31
CA LYS A 291 7.98 8.23 20.11
C LYS A 291 6.66 8.86 20.55
N GLU A 292 6.70 9.74 21.54
CA GLU A 292 5.52 10.53 21.94
C GLU A 292 4.90 11.29 20.75
N SER A 293 5.71 11.73 19.79
CA SER A 293 5.20 12.35 18.56
C SER A 293 4.41 11.42 17.63
N ASP A 294 4.65 10.10 17.73
CA ASP A 294 3.94 9.08 16.97
C ASP A 294 2.61 8.70 17.64
N LYS A 295 2.45 8.95 18.95
CA LYS A 295 1.22 8.72 19.73
C LYS A 295 0.19 9.85 19.60
N ILE A 296 0.50 10.90 18.85
CA ILE A 296 -0.40 12.04 18.63
C ILE A 296 -0.91 12.00 17.18
N PRO A 297 -2.23 11.90 16.96
CA PRO A 297 -2.82 12.02 15.63
C PRO A 297 -2.41 13.34 14.99
N ARG A 298 -1.66 13.28 13.89
CA ARG A 298 -1.13 14.48 13.26
C ARG A 298 -2.27 15.37 12.79
N THR A 299 -2.41 16.55 13.40
CA THR A 299 -3.06 17.68 12.72
C THR A 299 -2.24 17.95 11.46
N SER A 300 -2.88 18.07 10.31
CA SER A 300 -2.23 18.66 9.13
C SER A 300 -1.94 20.14 9.42
N ARG A 301 -0.98 20.43 10.29
CA ARG A 301 -0.42 21.76 10.47
C ARG A 301 0.96 21.76 9.84
N ARG A 302 1.10 22.64 8.86
CA ARG A 302 2.35 23.17 8.29
C ARG A 302 3.52 23.00 9.26
N LYS A 303 4.61 22.43 8.75
CA LYS A 303 5.93 22.67 9.32
C LYS A 303 6.29 24.12 8.98
N GLU A 304 5.77 25.08 9.73
CA GLU A 304 6.28 26.45 9.70
C GLU A 304 7.73 26.40 10.19
N LYS A 305 8.63 26.61 9.24
CA LYS A 305 10.06 26.66 9.48
C LYS A 305 10.31 27.95 10.25
N LYS A 306 10.68 27.85 11.54
CA LYS A 306 11.22 28.97 12.32
C LYS A 306 12.29 29.67 11.48
N GLN A 307 12.00 30.90 11.05
CA GLN A 307 12.99 31.78 10.45
C GLN A 307 13.88 32.31 11.58
N SER A 308 15.12 31.84 11.62
CA SER A 308 16.18 32.56 12.32
C SER A 308 16.61 33.74 11.45
N SER A 309 16.54 34.93 12.04
CA SER A 309 16.98 36.21 11.49
C SER A 309 18.45 36.16 11.08
N GLY A 310 18.77 36.64 9.88
CA GLY A 310 20.16 36.81 9.44
C GLY A 310 20.33 37.19 7.97
N ASN A 311 20.25 38.50 7.71
CA ASN A 311 20.79 39.29 6.59
C ASN A 311 20.44 38.98 5.12
N ALA A 312 19.95 40.05 4.50
CA ALA A 312 19.58 40.21 3.11
C ALA A 312 20.75 40.08 2.12
N LYS A 313 20.48 39.48 0.95
CA LYS A 313 20.90 40.00 -0.37
C LYS A 313 19.81 39.71 -1.40
N ASN A 314 19.42 40.77 -2.11
CA ASN A 314 18.34 40.86 -3.08
C ASN A 314 18.35 39.75 -4.15
N LYS A 315 17.21 39.08 -4.30
CA LYS A 315 16.73 38.56 -5.57
C LYS A 315 15.22 38.74 -5.59
N GLU A 316 14.73 39.54 -6.53
CA GLU A 316 13.31 39.86 -6.70
C GLU A 316 12.46 38.60 -6.58
N LYS A 317 11.58 38.63 -5.58
CA LYS A 317 10.66 37.55 -5.27
C LYS A 317 9.39 37.85 -6.06
N LEU A 318 9.26 37.24 -7.25
CA LEU A 318 7.95 37.14 -7.90
C LEU A 318 6.98 36.51 -6.88
N THR A 319 5.98 37.28 -6.48
CA THR A 319 4.82 36.77 -5.75
C THR A 319 4.05 35.86 -6.70
N CYS A 320 4.29 34.55 -6.59
CA CYS A 320 3.47 33.54 -7.24
C CYS A 320 2.17 33.48 -6.43
N ASP A 321 1.11 34.09 -6.95
CA ASP A 321 -0.25 33.79 -6.49
C ASP A 321 -0.45 32.28 -6.61
N GLU A 322 -0.78 31.63 -5.49
CA GLU A 322 -0.96 30.17 -5.42
C GLU A 322 -2.32 29.71 -5.99
N ASP A 323 -3.10 30.63 -6.57
CA ASP A 323 -4.40 30.37 -7.15
C ASP A 323 -4.31 30.36 -8.68
N TRP A 324 -5.16 29.55 -9.31
CA TRP A 324 -5.20 29.43 -10.76
C TRP A 324 -5.56 30.78 -11.40
N GLN A 325 -4.71 31.26 -12.31
CA GLN A 325 -4.93 32.54 -12.99
C GLN A 325 -5.06 32.35 -14.50
N GLY A 326 -6.12 32.92 -15.07
CA GLY A 326 -6.38 32.94 -16.50
C GLY A 326 -7.24 31.78 -17.03
N PRO A 327 -7.66 31.85 -18.29
CA PRO A 327 -8.50 30.82 -18.91
C PRO A 327 -7.68 29.55 -19.16
N PRO A 328 -8.22 28.35 -18.89
CA PRO A 328 -7.56 27.12 -19.29
C PRO A 328 -7.51 26.97 -20.83
N PRO A 329 -6.59 26.15 -21.37
CA PRO A 329 -6.42 25.98 -22.83
C PRO A 329 -7.66 25.51 -23.59
N TRP A 330 -8.61 24.90 -22.89
CA TRP A 330 -9.87 24.41 -23.46
C TRP A 330 -11.01 25.42 -23.37
N ASP A 331 -10.81 26.62 -22.80
CA ASP A 331 -11.84 27.65 -22.74
C ASP A 331 -12.27 28.10 -24.15
N VAL A 332 -13.56 27.95 -24.44
CA VAL A 332 -14.16 28.26 -25.76
C VAL A 332 -14.01 29.75 -26.09
N SER A 333 -14.02 30.63 -25.08
CA SER A 333 -13.85 32.08 -25.24
C SER A 333 -12.46 32.45 -25.79
N PHE A 334 -11.49 31.53 -25.68
CA PHE A 334 -10.11 31.68 -26.14
C PHE A 334 -9.76 30.69 -27.27
N GLY A 335 -10.77 30.14 -27.95
CA GLY A 335 -10.59 29.23 -29.09
C GLY A 335 -10.26 27.78 -28.69
N GLY A 336 -10.55 27.39 -27.45
CA GLY A 336 -10.47 26.01 -26.96
C GLY A 336 -11.67 25.15 -27.41
N ASP A 337 -11.57 23.84 -27.18
CA ASP A 337 -12.57 22.84 -27.60
C ASP A 337 -13.63 22.54 -26.53
N GLY A 338 -13.65 23.29 -25.42
CA GLY A 338 -14.57 23.10 -24.29
C GLY A 338 -14.31 21.83 -23.47
N SER A 339 -13.28 21.04 -23.80
CA SER A 339 -13.02 19.74 -23.18
C SER A 339 -11.83 19.81 -22.22
N PRO A 340 -12.02 19.65 -20.90
CA PRO A 340 -10.94 19.70 -19.93
C PRO A 340 -9.90 18.59 -20.13
N LYS A 341 -8.61 18.96 -20.25
CA LYS A 341 -7.50 18.03 -20.44
C LYS A 341 -6.35 18.31 -19.48
N PHE A 342 -5.95 17.31 -18.71
CA PHE A 342 -4.89 17.44 -17.72
C PHE A 342 -3.69 16.56 -18.06
N LEU A 343 -2.50 17.01 -17.70
CA LEU A 343 -1.29 16.19 -17.61
C LEU A 343 -0.92 16.10 -16.13
N CYS A 344 -0.98 14.92 -15.55
CA CYS A 344 -0.63 14.71 -14.15
C CYS A 344 0.82 14.22 -14.04
N ASP A 345 1.65 14.86 -13.22
CA ASP A 345 3.01 14.36 -12.98
C ASP A 345 3.05 13.00 -12.25
N VAL A 346 4.25 12.43 -12.14
CA VAL A 346 4.49 11.12 -11.50
C VAL A 346 4.04 11.08 -10.03
N MET A 347 4.02 12.21 -9.31
CA MET A 347 3.62 12.27 -7.90
C MET A 347 2.10 12.24 -7.71
N ILE A 348 1.33 12.56 -8.75
CA ILE A 348 -0.14 12.58 -8.72
C ILE A 348 -0.76 11.69 -9.80
N GLU A 349 -0.08 10.62 -10.21
CA GLU A 349 -0.67 9.59 -11.10
C GLU A 349 -1.97 9.00 -10.54
N GLY A 350 -2.10 8.94 -9.21
CA GLY A 350 -3.34 8.55 -8.55
C GLY A 350 -4.51 9.49 -8.85
N LEU A 351 -4.24 10.80 -8.95
CA LEU A 351 -5.24 11.79 -9.35
C LEU A 351 -5.64 11.62 -10.82
N ALA A 352 -4.67 11.32 -11.70
CA ALA A 352 -4.96 11.03 -13.11
C ALA A 352 -5.99 9.90 -13.27
N LYS A 353 -5.86 8.84 -12.46
CA LYS A 353 -6.83 7.73 -12.46
C LYS A 353 -8.22 8.18 -12.00
N HIS A 354 -8.29 8.99 -10.94
CA HIS A 354 -9.56 9.54 -10.44
C HIS A 354 -10.22 10.48 -11.46
N LEU A 355 -9.45 11.33 -12.13
CA LEU A 355 -9.97 12.20 -13.21
C LEU A 355 -10.55 11.37 -14.36
N ARG A 356 -9.87 10.30 -14.79
CA ARG A 356 -10.40 9.37 -15.82
C ARG A 356 -11.68 8.67 -15.37
N CYS A 357 -11.76 8.28 -14.09
CA CYS A 357 -12.96 7.70 -13.52
C CYS A 357 -14.16 8.64 -13.59
N VAL A 358 -13.96 9.96 -13.48
CA VAL A 358 -15.05 10.94 -13.63
C VAL A 358 -15.21 11.45 -15.07
N GLY A 359 -14.63 10.74 -16.04
CA GLY A 359 -14.77 11.05 -17.47
C GLY A 359 -13.84 12.15 -18.00
N ILE A 360 -12.94 12.67 -17.17
CA ILE A 360 -12.03 13.75 -17.55
C ILE A 360 -10.76 13.19 -18.22
N ASP A 361 -10.34 13.82 -19.32
CA ASP A 361 -9.12 13.47 -20.04
C ASP A 361 -7.88 13.81 -19.19
N ALA A 362 -7.22 12.80 -18.64
CA ALA A 362 -6.02 12.96 -17.84
C ALA A 362 -4.87 12.06 -18.33
N ALA A 363 -3.84 12.66 -18.92
CA ALA A 363 -2.62 11.98 -19.32
C ALA A 363 -1.61 11.89 -18.16
N ILE A 364 -0.66 10.97 -18.30
CA ILE A 364 0.55 10.88 -17.49
C ILE A 364 1.76 10.92 -18.43
N PRO A 365 2.97 11.25 -17.94
CA PRO A 365 4.14 11.38 -18.80
C PRO A 365 4.55 10.03 -19.39
N PHE A 366 5.05 10.02 -20.62
CA PHE A 366 5.49 8.79 -21.30
C PHE A 366 6.70 8.15 -20.60
N LEU A 367 7.57 8.98 -20.00
CA LEU A 367 8.76 8.55 -19.29
C LEU A 367 8.51 8.53 -17.79
N ARG A 368 9.12 7.57 -17.08
CA ARG A 368 9.04 7.49 -15.61
C ARG A 368 9.79 8.60 -14.88
N LYS A 369 10.73 9.28 -15.56
CA LYS A 369 11.53 10.40 -15.03
C LYS A 369 11.66 11.49 -16.09
N PRO A 370 10.55 12.15 -16.45
CA PRO A 370 10.60 13.22 -17.43
C PRO A 370 11.30 14.43 -16.81
N ASP A 371 12.13 15.12 -17.60
CA ASP A 371 12.66 16.40 -17.17
C ASP A 371 11.55 17.47 -17.15
N PRO A 372 11.70 18.56 -16.38
CA PRO A 372 10.72 19.64 -16.32
C PRO A 372 10.31 20.20 -17.68
N ARG A 373 11.25 20.35 -18.63
CA ARG A 373 10.95 20.91 -19.95
C ARG A 373 10.13 19.95 -20.81
N GLN A 374 10.38 18.64 -20.69
CA GLN A 374 9.59 17.62 -21.36
C GLN A 374 8.14 17.63 -20.90
N LEU A 375 7.89 17.74 -19.59
CA LEU A 375 6.52 17.86 -19.05
C LEU A 375 5.80 19.09 -19.60
N LEU A 376 6.48 20.24 -19.58
CA LEU A 376 5.88 21.50 -20.05
C LEU A 376 5.66 21.48 -21.56
N ASN A 377 6.58 20.91 -22.33
CA ASN A 377 6.45 20.73 -23.77
C ASN A 377 5.30 19.78 -24.12
N GLN A 378 5.12 18.69 -23.36
CA GLN A 378 4.00 17.78 -23.54
C GLN A 378 2.67 18.48 -23.24
N ALA A 379 2.58 19.16 -22.10
CA ALA A 379 1.40 19.93 -21.71
C ALA A 379 1.03 20.97 -22.79
N TYR A 380 2.02 21.73 -23.27
CA TYR A 380 1.82 22.73 -24.32
C TYR A 380 1.37 22.12 -25.65
N LYS A 381 2.05 21.07 -26.14
CA LYS A 381 1.72 20.43 -27.42
C LYS A 381 0.34 19.79 -27.41
N GLU A 382 -0.02 19.15 -26.31
CA GLU A 382 -1.31 18.47 -26.14
C GLU A 382 -2.42 19.41 -25.64
N LYS A 383 -2.12 20.69 -25.44
CA LYS A 383 -3.03 21.71 -24.87
C LYS A 383 -3.64 21.29 -23.53
N ARG A 384 -2.82 20.75 -22.64
CA ARG A 384 -3.20 20.26 -21.31
C ARG A 384 -2.76 21.20 -20.22
N VAL A 385 -3.52 21.25 -19.12
CA VAL A 385 -3.03 21.83 -17.87
C VAL A 385 -2.19 20.81 -17.12
N LEU A 386 -0.95 21.18 -16.80
CA LEU A 386 -0.05 20.38 -15.98
C LEU A 386 -0.44 20.50 -14.50
N LEU A 387 -0.91 19.40 -13.93
CA LEU A 387 -1.13 19.24 -12.51
C LEU A 387 0.13 18.67 -11.87
N THR A 388 0.59 19.30 -10.78
CA THR A 388 1.80 18.85 -10.06
C THR A 388 1.72 19.15 -8.57
N ARG A 389 2.45 18.39 -7.75
CA ARG A 389 2.75 18.78 -6.37
C ARG A 389 4.19 19.25 -6.16
N ASP A 390 5.01 19.24 -7.22
CA ASP A 390 6.40 19.67 -7.15
C ASP A 390 6.48 21.20 -7.24
N ALA A 391 6.70 21.84 -6.09
CA ALA A 391 6.93 23.29 -6.05
C ALA A 391 8.15 23.73 -6.89
N LYS A 392 9.07 22.82 -7.27
CA LYS A 392 10.19 23.14 -8.16
C LYS A 392 9.75 23.30 -9.62
N LEU A 393 8.69 22.60 -10.05
CA LEU A 393 8.16 22.73 -11.42
C LEU A 393 7.53 24.11 -11.64
N LEU A 394 6.99 24.74 -10.59
CA LEU A 394 6.48 26.11 -10.65
C LEU A 394 7.54 27.15 -11.03
N ARG A 395 8.84 26.88 -10.80
CA ARG A 395 9.92 27.79 -11.21
C ARG A 395 10.00 27.98 -12.71
N TYR A 396 9.38 27.09 -13.48
CA TYR A 396 9.35 27.11 -14.94
C TYR A 396 8.00 27.61 -15.49
N GLN A 397 7.10 28.11 -14.64
CA GLN A 397 5.77 28.59 -15.03
C GLN A 397 5.84 29.74 -16.07
N TYR A 398 6.92 30.53 -16.05
CA TYR A 398 7.17 31.58 -17.05
C TYR A 398 7.28 31.05 -18.49
N LEU A 399 7.56 29.75 -18.69
CA LEU A 399 7.69 29.13 -20.01
C LEU A 399 6.34 28.76 -20.65
N VAL A 400 5.28 28.64 -19.84
CA VAL A 400 3.96 28.18 -20.29
C VAL A 400 2.89 29.00 -19.59
N ARG A 401 2.56 30.14 -20.20
CA ARG A 401 1.49 31.08 -19.83
C ARG A 401 0.27 30.32 -19.26
N ASN A 402 0.14 30.30 -17.94
CA ASN A 402 -1.06 29.80 -17.23
C ASN A 402 -1.46 28.35 -17.56
N GLN A 403 -0.51 27.42 -17.68
CA GLN A 403 -0.83 25.98 -17.92
C GLN A 403 -0.31 25.06 -16.82
N VAL A 404 0.12 25.59 -15.67
CA VAL A 404 0.63 24.79 -14.55
C VAL A 404 -0.16 25.13 -13.30
N TYR A 405 -0.74 24.11 -12.67
CA TYR A 405 -1.44 24.21 -11.41
C TYR A 405 -0.79 23.31 -10.36
N LYS A 406 -0.50 23.90 -9.18
CA LYS A 406 0.03 23.16 -8.04
C LYS A 406 -1.12 22.66 -7.18
N VAL A 407 -1.31 21.35 -7.18
CA VAL A 407 -2.29 20.69 -6.32
C VAL A 407 -1.85 20.81 -4.86
N LYS A 408 -2.72 21.35 -4.01
CA LYS A 408 -2.44 21.66 -2.60
C LYS A 408 -2.64 20.42 -1.74
N SER A 409 -3.70 19.65 -1.99
CA SER A 409 -4.07 18.48 -1.18
C SER A 409 -3.11 17.29 -1.34
N SER A 410 -2.96 16.52 -0.25
CA SER A 410 -2.23 15.25 -0.23
C SER A 410 -3.14 14.01 -0.34
N LEU A 411 -4.46 14.16 -0.19
CA LEU A 411 -5.42 13.06 -0.22
C LEU A 411 -6.08 12.95 -1.58
N LYS A 412 -6.13 11.75 -2.18
CA LYS A 412 -6.54 11.57 -3.59
C LYS A 412 -7.96 12.06 -3.92
N ASN A 413 -8.92 11.93 -2.99
CA ASN A 413 -10.29 12.40 -3.21
C ASN A 413 -10.35 13.93 -3.10
N ASP A 414 -9.69 14.50 -2.10
CA ASP A 414 -9.59 15.95 -1.93
C ASP A 414 -8.83 16.60 -3.08
N GLN A 415 -7.83 15.93 -3.67
CA GLN A 415 -7.16 16.39 -4.89
C GLN A 415 -8.12 16.47 -6.09
N LEU A 416 -9.03 15.50 -6.21
CA LEU A 416 -10.04 15.49 -7.26
C LEU A 416 -11.02 16.65 -7.06
N LEU A 417 -11.54 16.80 -5.84
CA LEU A 417 -12.44 17.91 -5.49
C LEU A 417 -11.78 19.27 -5.71
N GLU A 418 -10.53 19.43 -5.29
CA GLU A 418 -9.76 20.65 -5.51
C GLU A 418 -9.69 21.01 -7.00
N VAL A 419 -9.42 20.04 -7.88
CA VAL A 419 -9.36 20.27 -9.33
C VAL A 419 -10.75 20.57 -9.91
N ILE A 420 -11.79 19.85 -9.48
CA ILE A 420 -13.17 20.11 -9.91
C ILE A 420 -13.59 21.54 -9.56
N GLU A 421 -13.35 21.97 -8.32
CA GLU A 421 -13.70 23.31 -7.82
C GLU A 421 -12.86 24.40 -8.51
N THR A 422 -11.54 24.18 -8.63
CA THR A 422 -10.61 25.17 -9.20
C THR A 422 -10.90 25.45 -10.68
N PHE A 423 -11.21 24.41 -11.45
CA PHE A 423 -11.47 24.52 -12.89
C PHE A 423 -12.97 24.54 -13.24
N GLN A 424 -13.85 24.60 -12.23
CA GLN A 424 -15.30 24.58 -12.37
C GLN A 424 -15.80 23.45 -13.30
N LEU A 425 -15.26 22.25 -13.11
CA LEU A 425 -15.58 21.09 -13.94
C LEU A 425 -17.01 20.63 -13.66
N LYS A 426 -17.81 20.48 -14.71
CA LYS A 426 -19.12 19.85 -14.64
C LYS A 426 -18.94 18.35 -14.83
N ILE A 427 -19.19 17.58 -13.77
CA ILE A 427 -19.17 16.13 -13.81
C ILE A 427 -20.62 15.66 -13.89
N SER A 428 -20.92 14.73 -14.79
CA SER A 428 -22.24 14.10 -14.89
C SER A 428 -22.12 12.60 -14.66
N GLU A 429 -23.23 11.97 -14.28
CA GLU A 429 -23.25 10.53 -13.97
C GLU A 429 -22.94 9.71 -15.23
N GLU A 430 -23.38 10.16 -16.40
CA GLU A 430 -23.16 9.48 -17.69
C GLU A 430 -21.69 9.51 -18.13
N GLN A 431 -20.89 10.43 -17.57
CA GLN A 431 -19.45 10.52 -17.83
C GLN A 431 -18.64 9.61 -16.92
N LEU A 432 -19.21 9.05 -15.85
CA LEU A 432 -18.49 8.16 -14.95
C LEU A 432 -18.05 6.90 -15.68
N MET A 433 -16.83 6.47 -15.40
CA MET A 433 -16.19 5.30 -16.02
C MET A 433 -16.16 5.34 -17.56
N SER A 434 -16.34 6.50 -18.20
CA SER A 434 -16.34 6.63 -19.66
C SER A 434 -14.94 6.59 -20.30
N ARG A 435 -13.87 6.61 -19.49
CA ARG A 435 -12.48 6.55 -19.95
C ARG A 435 -11.71 5.41 -19.30
N CYS A 436 -10.77 4.84 -20.04
CA CYS A 436 -9.89 3.80 -19.55
C CYS A 436 -9.00 4.32 -18.41
N THR A 437 -9.17 3.77 -17.21
CA THR A 437 -8.40 4.18 -16.02
C THR A 437 -6.90 3.91 -16.17
N LYS A 438 -6.52 2.91 -16.99
CA LYS A 438 -5.13 2.54 -17.29
C LYS A 438 -4.45 3.54 -18.23
N CYS A 439 -5.03 3.82 -19.40
CA CYS A 439 -4.36 4.56 -20.48
C CYS A 439 -5.05 5.85 -20.92
N ASN A 440 -6.18 6.24 -20.33
CA ASN A 440 -7.01 7.39 -20.74
C ASN A 440 -7.71 7.24 -22.11
N GLY A 441 -7.65 6.05 -22.72
CA GLY A 441 -8.30 5.74 -23.98
C GLY A 441 -9.82 5.60 -23.89
N ASN A 442 -10.48 5.55 -25.04
CA ASN A 442 -11.92 5.33 -25.14
C ASN A 442 -12.26 3.83 -25.13
N PHE A 443 -13.52 3.52 -24.85
CA PHE A 443 -14.07 2.16 -24.91
C PHE A 443 -14.75 1.90 -26.25
N ILE A 444 -14.90 0.62 -26.61
CA ILE A 444 -15.77 0.20 -27.70
C ILE A 444 -17.21 0.64 -27.37
N GLN A 445 -17.91 1.22 -28.34
CA GLN A 445 -19.25 1.81 -28.15
C GLN A 445 -20.34 0.79 -27.81
N LYS A 446 -20.13 -0.49 -28.15
CA LYS A 446 -21.03 -1.59 -27.82
C LYS A 446 -20.37 -2.49 -26.78
N PRO A 447 -21.09 -2.90 -25.72
CA PRO A 447 -20.61 -3.93 -24.82
C PRO A 447 -20.28 -5.22 -25.59
N LEU A 448 -19.20 -5.87 -25.20
CA LEU A 448 -18.83 -7.19 -25.71
C LEU A 448 -19.72 -8.25 -25.07
N THR A 449 -20.08 -9.26 -25.86
CA THR A 449 -20.65 -10.50 -25.35
C THR A 449 -19.62 -11.26 -24.50
N ILE A 450 -20.09 -12.21 -23.68
CA ILE A 450 -19.22 -13.08 -22.89
C ILE A 450 -18.20 -13.81 -23.77
N GLU A 451 -18.62 -14.32 -24.93
CA GLU A 451 -17.75 -15.04 -25.86
C GLU A 451 -16.65 -14.14 -26.44
N GLU A 452 -17.01 -12.92 -26.84
CA GLU A 452 -16.05 -11.93 -27.34
C GLU A 452 -15.09 -11.46 -26.24
N ALA A 453 -15.59 -11.29 -25.02
CA ALA A 453 -14.78 -10.95 -23.84
C ALA A 453 -13.77 -12.06 -23.53
N ILE A 454 -14.20 -13.33 -23.55
CA ILE A 454 -13.30 -14.48 -23.39
C ILE A 454 -12.23 -14.47 -24.49
N ALA A 455 -12.62 -14.32 -25.76
CA ALA A 455 -11.69 -14.27 -26.88
C ALA A 455 -10.69 -13.11 -26.74
N ALA A 456 -11.15 -11.94 -26.33
CA ALA A 456 -10.32 -10.75 -26.11
C ALA A 456 -9.38 -10.87 -24.88
N SER A 457 -9.75 -11.68 -23.90
CA SER A 457 -8.97 -11.88 -22.67
C SER A 457 -7.82 -12.90 -22.81
N ARG A 458 -7.90 -13.80 -23.80
CA ARG A 458 -6.93 -14.91 -23.99
C ARG A 458 -5.48 -14.40 -24.00
N GLY A 459 -4.71 -14.82 -23.00
CA GLY A 459 -3.28 -14.49 -22.86
C GLY A 459 -2.97 -13.11 -22.25
N PHE A 460 -3.98 -12.30 -21.95
CA PHE A 460 -3.80 -10.92 -21.45
C PHE A 460 -4.46 -10.68 -20.08
N GLN A 461 -5.58 -11.34 -19.78
CA GLN A 461 -6.33 -11.17 -18.53
C GLN A 461 -7.11 -12.46 -18.21
N VAL A 462 -7.20 -12.82 -16.94
CA VAL A 462 -8.05 -13.93 -16.48
C VAL A 462 -9.40 -13.34 -16.08
N ILE A 463 -10.48 -13.82 -16.69
CA ILE A 463 -11.86 -13.51 -16.28
C ILE A 463 -12.28 -14.60 -15.28
N PRO A 464 -12.63 -14.27 -14.03
CA PRO A 464 -13.11 -15.26 -13.06
C PRO A 464 -14.35 -16.02 -13.54
N ASP A 465 -14.37 -17.35 -13.34
CA ASP A 465 -15.44 -18.21 -13.83
C ASP A 465 -16.83 -17.84 -13.28
N CYS A 466 -16.88 -17.30 -12.06
CA CYS A 466 -18.11 -16.84 -11.41
C CYS A 466 -18.80 -15.64 -12.10
N LEU A 467 -18.16 -15.04 -13.11
CA LEU A 467 -18.72 -13.94 -13.90
C LEU A 467 -19.52 -14.42 -15.11
N PHE A 468 -19.38 -15.69 -15.52
CA PHE A 468 -20.05 -16.21 -16.72
C PHE A 468 -21.54 -16.50 -16.53
N ASP A 469 -21.99 -16.72 -15.28
CA ASP A 469 -23.40 -16.99 -14.96
C ASP A 469 -24.24 -15.71 -14.77
N ARG A 470 -23.66 -14.53 -15.02
CA ARG A 470 -24.29 -13.23 -14.82
C ARG A 470 -24.40 -12.50 -16.16
N ASN A 471 -25.54 -11.87 -16.44
CA ASN A 471 -25.72 -10.98 -17.58
C ASN A 471 -24.92 -9.68 -17.36
N LEU A 472 -23.59 -9.75 -17.50
CA LEU A 472 -22.68 -8.62 -17.32
C LEU A 472 -22.34 -8.00 -18.66
N GLU A 473 -22.25 -6.68 -18.67
CA GLU A 473 -21.68 -5.93 -19.78
C GLU A 473 -20.16 -5.88 -19.67
N PHE A 474 -19.47 -6.10 -20.79
CA PHE A 474 -18.02 -6.05 -20.90
C PHE A 474 -17.59 -4.91 -21.82
N TRP A 475 -16.55 -4.18 -21.44
CA TRP A 475 -15.97 -3.12 -22.27
C TRP A 475 -14.48 -3.33 -22.44
N GLN A 476 -14.00 -3.14 -23.67
CA GLN A 476 -12.59 -3.15 -23.98
C GLN A 476 -12.12 -1.75 -24.37
N CYS A 477 -10.97 -1.34 -23.84
CA CYS A 477 -10.30 -0.12 -24.28
C CYS A 477 -9.74 -0.30 -25.69
N THR A 478 -10.01 0.65 -26.60
CA THR A 478 -9.53 0.60 -27.98
C THR A 478 -8.01 0.65 -28.09
N ASP A 479 -7.34 1.31 -27.13
CA ASP A 479 -5.92 1.64 -27.22
C ASP A 479 -5.06 0.58 -26.53
N CYS A 480 -5.31 0.31 -25.24
CA CYS A 480 -4.50 -0.63 -24.46
C CYS A 480 -5.09 -2.04 -24.34
N LYS A 481 -6.24 -2.28 -24.97
CA LYS A 481 -6.98 -3.57 -24.96
C LYS A 481 -7.37 -4.10 -23.59
N GLN A 482 -7.25 -3.28 -22.54
CA GLN A 482 -7.69 -3.61 -21.19
C GLN A 482 -9.20 -3.87 -21.18
N LEU A 483 -9.60 -5.01 -20.60
CA LEU A 483 -10.99 -5.41 -20.44
C LEU A 483 -11.50 -4.97 -19.06
N TYR A 484 -12.75 -4.50 -19.04
CA TYR A 484 -13.53 -4.08 -17.88
C TYR A 484 -14.92 -4.71 -17.97
N TRP A 485 -15.61 -4.85 -16.85
CA TRP A 485 -16.97 -5.40 -16.80
C TRP A 485 -17.77 -4.78 -15.66
N GLU A 486 -19.09 -4.85 -15.77
CA GLU A 486 -20.05 -4.25 -14.82
C GLU A 486 -20.21 -5.07 -13.52
N GLY A 487 -19.09 -5.41 -12.88
CA GLY A 487 -19.10 -6.16 -11.62
C GLY A 487 -19.30 -5.28 -10.38
N THR A 488 -19.18 -5.88 -9.20
CA THR A 488 -19.22 -5.16 -7.91
C THR A 488 -18.18 -4.03 -7.84
N GLN A 489 -17.01 -4.21 -8.45
CA GLN A 489 -15.97 -3.17 -8.48
C GLN A 489 -16.40 -1.93 -9.29
N TYR A 490 -17.12 -2.11 -10.40
CA TYR A 490 -17.68 -1.01 -11.19
C TYR A 490 -18.70 -0.24 -10.36
N HIS A 491 -19.68 -0.93 -9.78
CA HIS A 491 -20.72 -0.33 -8.94
C HIS A 491 -20.14 0.42 -7.74
N ASN A 492 -19.17 -0.18 -7.04
CA ASN A 492 -18.47 0.47 -5.93
C ASN A 492 -17.71 1.72 -6.38
N ALA A 493 -17.10 1.70 -7.57
CA ALA A 493 -16.40 2.85 -8.12
C ALA A 493 -17.39 3.97 -8.49
N VAL A 494 -18.49 3.65 -9.17
CA VAL A 494 -19.56 4.60 -9.51
C VAL A 494 -20.11 5.24 -8.25
N GLN A 495 -20.57 4.46 -7.27
CA GLN A 495 -21.09 4.97 -5.99
C GLN A 495 -20.07 5.84 -5.26
N LYS A 496 -18.80 5.43 -5.24
CA LYS A 496 -17.72 6.24 -4.65
C LYS A 496 -17.62 7.61 -5.33
N PHE A 497 -17.60 7.68 -6.66
CA PHE A 497 -17.42 8.94 -7.36
C PHE A 497 -18.69 9.79 -7.40
N VAL A 498 -19.89 9.20 -7.40
CA VAL A 498 -21.15 9.90 -7.13
C VAL A 498 -21.09 10.60 -5.77
N ALA A 499 -20.68 9.89 -4.72
CA ALA A 499 -20.57 10.45 -3.38
C ALA A 499 -19.46 11.50 -3.24
N VAL A 500 -18.30 11.27 -3.87
CA VAL A 500 -17.17 12.23 -3.82
C VAL A 500 -17.50 13.50 -4.60
N CYS A 501 -18.06 13.37 -5.81
CA CYS A 501 -18.39 14.51 -6.67
C CYS A 501 -19.73 15.17 -6.33
N LYS A 502 -20.47 14.62 -5.35
CA LYS A 502 -21.79 15.12 -4.91
C LYS A 502 -22.79 15.25 -6.06
N LEU A 503 -22.89 14.23 -6.91
CA LEU A 503 -23.81 14.24 -8.06
C LEU A 503 -25.30 14.11 -7.67
N ASN A 504 -25.61 13.89 -6.39
CA ASN A 504 -26.95 13.71 -5.85
C ASN A 504 -27.49 14.93 -5.07
N ASP A 505 -26.80 16.08 -5.11
CA ASP A 505 -27.22 17.35 -4.47
C ASP A 505 -27.65 18.38 -5.52
#